data_AF-Q5BVI0-F1
#
_entry.id   AF-Q5BVI0-F1
#
_cell.length_a   1.000
_cell.length_b   1.000
_cell.length_c   1.000
_cell.angle_alpha   90.00
_cell.angle_beta   90.00
_cell.angle_gamma   90.00
#
_symmetry.space_group_name_H-M   'P 1'
#
loop_
_entity.id
_entity.type
_entity.pdbx_description
1 polymer ?
#
loop_
_entity_poly.entity_id
_entity_poly.type
_entity_poly.pdbx_seq_one_letter_code
_entity_poly.pdbx_strand_id
1 'polypeptide(L)'
;MSSAQIKSHVAELTNLKDQFNTLSNQSSEKLKKIIQTVQSYQTRMEPLNKNMEQLQILQRNLESCRLKLNQVQEYHRTGRELENTIRQGPTVFTDKFLKAMERIKDALAYFQENNPQDVEFSRLTSLYSIGLGSLEREFDGLLRQTFRPMNDATLIRLMDQ
;
A
#
# COMPACT_ATOMS: atom_id res chain seq x y z
N MET A 1 17.55 -84.74 -26.94
CA MET A 1 16.77 -84.33 -25.75
C MET A 1 15.56 -85.24 -25.64
N SER A 2 15.29 -85.81 -24.46
CA SER A 2 14.13 -86.69 -24.26
C SER A 2 12.83 -85.87 -24.33
N SER A 3 11.77 -86.42 -24.93
CA SER A 3 10.43 -85.81 -25.00
C SER A 3 9.93 -85.29 -23.62
N ALA A 4 10.36 -85.95 -22.53
CA ALA A 4 10.06 -85.54 -21.17
C ALA A 4 10.68 -84.17 -20.77
N GLN A 5 11.90 -83.86 -21.23
CA GLN A 5 12.57 -82.58 -20.92
C GLN A 5 11.89 -81.40 -21.63
N ILE A 6 11.45 -81.60 -22.87
CA ILE A 6 10.72 -80.57 -23.63
C ILE A 6 9.38 -80.27 -22.94
N LYS A 7 8.64 -81.29 -22.50
CA LYS A 7 7.39 -81.11 -21.74
C LYS A 7 7.61 -80.35 -20.43
N SER A 8 8.73 -80.62 -19.73
CA SER A 8 9.09 -79.92 -18.50
C SER A 8 9.35 -78.42 -18.74
N HIS A 9 10.17 -78.06 -19.73
CA HIS A 9 10.44 -76.65 -20.04
C HIS A 9 9.20 -75.91 -20.56
N VAL A 10 8.32 -76.57 -21.31
CA VAL A 10 7.04 -75.98 -21.72
C VAL A 10 6.15 -75.71 -20.49
N ALA A 11 6.12 -76.59 -19.50
CA ALA A 11 5.39 -76.37 -18.25
C ALA A 11 5.97 -75.19 -17.45
N GLU A 12 7.30 -75.07 -17.36
CA GLU A 12 7.97 -73.94 -16.70
C GLU A 12 7.68 -72.61 -17.40
N LEU A 13 7.75 -72.58 -18.74
CA LEU A 13 7.40 -71.39 -19.53
C LEU A 13 5.94 -70.99 -19.36
N THR A 14 5.04 -71.96 -19.23
CA THR A 14 3.62 -71.71 -18.99
C THR A 14 3.41 -71.11 -17.60
N ASN A 15 4.08 -71.65 -16.57
CA ASN A 15 4.04 -71.11 -15.22
C ASN A 15 4.62 -69.68 -15.15
N LEU A 16 5.75 -69.42 -15.82
CA LEU A 16 6.34 -68.09 -15.86
C LEU A 16 5.42 -67.08 -16.56
N LYS A 17 4.74 -67.51 -17.64
CA LYS A 17 3.74 -66.70 -18.33
C LYS A 17 2.56 -66.36 -17.42
N ASP A 18 2.07 -67.32 -16.65
CA ASP A 18 0.96 -67.11 -15.71
C ASP A 18 1.36 -66.19 -14.54
N GLN A 19 2.59 -66.33 -14.02
CA GLN A 19 3.15 -65.42 -13.03
C GLN A 19 3.29 -64.00 -13.57
N PHE A 20 3.80 -63.86 -14.81
CA PHE A 20 3.93 -62.56 -15.46
C PHE A 20 2.55 -61.90 -15.67
N ASN A 21 1.57 -62.65 -16.17
CA ASN A 21 0.20 -62.15 -16.33
C ASN A 21 -0.41 -61.73 -14.99
N THR A 22 -0.20 -62.52 -13.94
CA THR A 22 -0.68 -62.19 -12.60
C THR A 22 -0.04 -60.91 -12.07
N LEU A 23 1.28 -60.78 -12.20
CA LEU A 23 2.01 -59.58 -11.77
C LEU A 23 1.61 -58.34 -12.57
N SER A 24 1.44 -58.48 -13.89
CA SER A 24 0.99 -57.41 -14.78
C SER A 24 -0.41 -56.93 -14.40
N ASN A 25 -1.34 -57.85 -14.16
CA ASN A 25 -2.70 -57.53 -13.70
C ASN A 25 -2.68 -56.85 -12.32
N GLN A 26 -1.88 -57.35 -11.38
CA GLN A 26 -1.72 -56.71 -10.06
C GLN A 26 -1.12 -55.30 -10.16
N SER A 27 -0.15 -55.09 -11.05
CA SER A 27 0.45 -53.78 -11.31
C SER A 27 -0.57 -52.80 -11.91
N SER A 28 -1.34 -53.25 -12.91
CA SER A 28 -2.41 -52.47 -13.52
C SER A 28 -3.47 -52.03 -12.50
N GLU A 29 -3.90 -52.94 -11.62
CA GLU A 29 -4.85 -52.61 -10.57
C GLU A 29 -4.30 -51.64 -9.53
N LYS A 30 -3.01 -51.76 -9.16
CA LYS A 30 -2.36 -50.79 -8.28
C LYS A 30 -2.28 -49.41 -8.93
N LEU A 31 -1.91 -49.32 -10.21
CA LEU A 31 -1.86 -48.05 -10.95
C LEU A 31 -3.24 -47.40 -11.06
N LYS A 32 -4.30 -48.17 -11.34
CA LYS A 32 -5.68 -47.66 -11.33
C LYS A 32 -6.05 -47.06 -9.97
N LYS A 33 -5.74 -47.76 -8.87
CA LYS A 33 -6.01 -47.24 -7.51
C LYS A 33 -5.24 -45.95 -7.23
N ILE A 34 -3.99 -45.85 -7.66
CA ILE A 34 -3.20 -44.61 -7.53
C ILE A 34 -3.86 -43.48 -8.29
N ILE A 35 -4.26 -43.70 -9.55
CA ILE A 35 -4.92 -42.69 -10.39
C ILE A 35 -6.23 -42.22 -9.73
N GLN A 36 -7.07 -43.15 -9.28
CA GLN A 36 -8.32 -42.80 -8.59
C GLN A 36 -8.07 -41.99 -7.31
N THR A 37 -7.05 -42.36 -6.55
CA THR A 37 -6.65 -41.66 -5.34
C THR A 37 -6.22 -40.22 -5.67
N VAL A 38 -5.34 -40.04 -6.65
CA VAL A 38 -4.89 -38.70 -7.10
C VAL A 38 -6.06 -37.85 -7.59
N GLN A 39 -6.98 -38.42 -8.37
CA GLN A 39 -8.18 -37.71 -8.84
C GLN A 39 -9.04 -37.23 -7.67
N SER A 40 -9.31 -38.10 -6.70
CA SER A 40 -10.10 -37.73 -5.52
C SER A 40 -9.43 -36.64 -4.68
N TYR A 41 -8.11 -36.67 -4.55
CA TYR A 41 -7.35 -35.60 -3.88
C TYR A 41 -7.45 -34.29 -4.65
N GLN A 42 -7.29 -34.30 -5.97
CA GLN A 42 -7.43 -33.11 -6.79
C GLN A 42 -8.82 -32.48 -6.66
N THR A 43 -9.90 -33.28 -6.77
CA THR A 43 -11.27 -32.79 -6.60
C THR A 43 -11.50 -32.19 -5.22
N ARG A 44 -10.88 -32.75 -4.17
CA ARG A 44 -10.96 -32.20 -2.80
C ARG A 44 -10.10 -30.95 -2.59
N MET A 45 -8.99 -30.80 -3.30
CA MET A 45 -8.11 -29.63 -3.20
C MET A 45 -8.63 -28.43 -3.99
N GLU A 46 -9.37 -28.63 -5.07
CA GLU A 46 -9.92 -27.54 -5.87
C GLU A 46 -10.70 -26.48 -5.05
N PRO A 47 -11.68 -26.84 -4.19
CA PRO A 47 -12.37 -25.85 -3.37
C PRO A 47 -11.45 -25.18 -2.33
N LEU A 48 -10.45 -25.90 -1.83
CA LEU A 48 -9.47 -25.35 -0.89
C LEU A 48 -8.61 -24.26 -1.56
N ASN A 49 -8.16 -24.51 -2.79
CA ASN A 49 -7.41 -23.53 -3.58
C ASN A 49 -8.25 -22.29 -3.88
N LYS A 50 -9.52 -22.47 -4.28
CA LYS A 50 -10.46 -21.35 -4.49
C LYS A 50 -10.65 -20.52 -3.23
N ASN A 51 -10.84 -21.18 -2.07
CA ASN A 51 -10.97 -20.48 -0.80
C ASN A 51 -9.68 -19.74 -0.42
N MET A 52 -8.51 -20.32 -0.69
CA MET A 52 -7.21 -19.67 -0.45
C MET A 52 -7.05 -18.42 -1.32
N GLU A 53 -7.41 -18.47 -2.60
CA GLU A 53 -7.40 -17.30 -3.49
C GLU A 53 -8.34 -16.20 -2.97
N GLN A 54 -9.56 -16.56 -2.56
CA GLN A 54 -10.52 -15.61 -1.98
C GLN A 54 -9.98 -14.97 -0.70
N LEU A 55 -9.37 -15.75 0.19
CA LEU A 55 -8.74 -15.25 1.41
C LEU A 55 -7.59 -14.28 1.11
N GLN A 56 -6.75 -14.58 0.11
CA GLN A 56 -5.68 -13.67 -0.31
C GLN A 56 -6.24 -12.35 -0.87
N ILE A 57 -7.31 -12.39 -1.66
CA ILE A 57 -7.99 -11.19 -2.15
C ILE A 57 -8.53 -10.38 -0.97
N LEU A 58 -9.22 -11.04 -0.04
CA LEU A 58 -9.77 -10.38 1.15
C LEU A 58 -8.67 -9.72 1.99
N GLN A 59 -7.55 -10.41 2.18
CA GLN A 59 -6.40 -9.90 2.90
C GLN A 59 -5.82 -8.65 2.23
N ARG A 60 -5.63 -8.66 0.91
CA ARG A 60 -5.16 -7.48 0.15
C ARG A 60 -6.13 -6.31 0.26
N ASN A 61 -7.43 -6.58 0.20
CA ASN A 61 -8.47 -5.54 0.34
C ASN A 61 -8.46 -4.91 1.74
N LEU A 62 -8.35 -5.73 2.79
CA LEU A 62 -8.23 -5.26 4.17
C LEU A 62 -6.99 -4.42 4.37
N GLU A 63 -5.85 -4.83 3.81
CA GLU A 63 -4.60 -4.07 3.92
C GLU A 63 -4.69 -2.71 3.20
N SER A 64 -5.28 -2.68 2.00
CA SER A 64 -5.54 -1.43 1.28
C SER A 64 -6.48 -0.50 2.04
N CYS A 65 -7.57 -1.05 2.60
CA CYS A 65 -8.50 -0.28 3.42
C CYS A 65 -7.82 0.29 4.67
N ARG A 66 -7.02 -0.52 5.37
CA ARG A 66 -6.21 -0.09 6.52
C ARG A 66 -5.24 1.04 6.15
N LEU A 67 -4.56 0.93 5.02
CA LEU A 67 -3.64 1.97 4.55
C LEU A 67 -4.37 3.30 4.34
N LYS A 68 -5.53 3.27 3.66
CA LYS A 68 -6.36 4.45 3.44
C LYS A 68 -6.86 5.06 4.75
N LEU A 69 -7.32 4.23 5.69
CA LEU A 69 -7.73 4.67 7.03
C LEU A 69 -6.59 5.35 7.79
N ASN A 70 -5.39 4.76 7.78
CA ASN A 70 -4.20 5.37 8.40
C ASN A 70 -3.87 6.72 7.76
N GLN A 71 -3.96 6.84 6.44
CA GLN A 71 -3.72 8.10 5.73
C GLN A 71 -4.71 9.18 6.18
N VAL A 72 -6.01 8.87 6.21
CA VAL A 72 -7.05 9.79 6.69
C VAL A 72 -6.78 10.20 8.14
N GLN A 73 -6.43 9.26 9.01
CA GLN A 73 -6.11 9.54 10.41
C GLN A 73 -4.88 10.46 10.57
N GLU A 74 -3.83 10.24 9.79
CA GLU A 74 -2.63 11.09 9.78
C GLU A 74 -2.95 12.51 9.31
N TYR A 75 -3.78 12.68 8.27
CA TYR A 75 -4.18 14.01 7.81
C TYR A 75 -5.07 14.76 8.82
N HIS A 76 -5.99 14.08 9.51
CA HIS A 76 -6.75 14.70 10.61
C HIS A 76 -5.86 15.10 11.79
N ARG A 77 -4.88 14.26 12.15
CA ARG A 77 -3.92 14.57 13.23
C ARG A 77 -3.07 15.77 12.86
N THR A 78 -2.51 15.75 11.65
CA THR A 78 -1.70 16.81 11.08
C THR A 78 -2.49 18.13 11.05
N GLY A 79 -3.73 18.11 10.58
CA GLY A 79 -4.58 19.31 10.55
C GLY A 79 -4.79 19.96 11.92
N ARG A 80 -4.89 19.18 13.02
CA ARG A 80 -5.05 19.74 14.38
C ARG A 80 -3.74 20.29 14.95
N GLU A 81 -2.63 19.58 14.76
CA GLU A 81 -1.32 20.03 15.23
C GLU A 81 -0.85 21.29 14.49
N LEU A 82 -1.13 21.37 13.19
CA LEU A 82 -0.80 22.53 12.35
C LEU A 82 -1.70 23.72 12.65
N GLU A 83 -2.98 23.54 12.96
CA GLU A 83 -3.89 24.64 13.29
C GLU A 83 -3.39 25.49 14.46
N ASN A 84 -2.87 24.86 15.50
CA ASN A 84 -2.28 25.56 16.64
C ASN A 84 -1.07 26.42 16.21
N THR A 85 -0.24 25.91 15.31
CA THR A 85 0.94 26.62 14.79
C THR A 85 0.52 27.80 13.92
N ILE A 86 -0.50 27.62 13.06
CA ILE A 86 -1.02 28.70 12.21
C ILE A 86 -1.67 29.81 13.04
N ARG A 87 -2.43 29.45 14.09
CA ARG A 87 -3.07 30.43 14.98
C ARG A 87 -2.07 31.25 15.81
N GLN A 88 -0.91 30.68 16.14
CA GLN A 88 0.17 31.40 16.84
C GLN A 88 0.84 32.46 15.97
N GLY A 89 0.69 32.37 14.65
CA GLY A 89 1.22 33.34 13.69
C GLY A 89 2.72 33.19 13.41
N PRO A 90 3.19 33.81 12.32
CA PRO A 90 4.58 33.68 11.84
C PRO A 90 5.61 34.44 12.69
N THR A 91 5.17 35.38 13.54
CA THR A 91 6.03 36.25 14.37
C THR A 91 6.79 35.48 15.46
N VAL A 92 6.21 34.39 15.97
CA VAL A 92 6.81 33.62 17.07
C VAL A 92 7.87 32.64 16.56
N PHE A 93 7.56 31.89 15.49
CA PHE A 93 8.47 30.91 14.89
C PHE A 93 8.26 30.79 13.38
N THR A 94 8.88 31.69 12.60
CA THR A 94 8.67 31.78 11.14
C THR A 94 9.01 30.47 10.40
N ASP A 95 10.13 29.82 10.72
CA ASP A 95 10.52 28.56 10.08
C ASP A 95 9.52 27.42 10.35
N LYS A 96 9.06 27.30 11.60
CA LYS A 96 8.06 26.30 11.99
C LYS A 96 6.72 26.56 11.33
N PHE A 97 6.33 27.83 11.21
CA PHE A 97 5.11 28.26 10.53
C PHE A 97 5.16 27.96 9.03
N LEU A 98 6.29 28.24 8.36
CA LEU A 98 6.46 27.95 6.93
C LEU A 98 6.42 26.43 6.65
N LYS A 99 7.09 25.62 7.47
CA LYS A 99 7.00 24.15 7.39
C LYS A 99 5.57 23.64 7.62
N ALA A 100 4.83 24.29 8.53
CA ALA A 100 3.43 23.97 8.75
C ALA A 100 2.58 24.28 7.51
N MET A 101 2.77 25.44 6.89
CA MET A 101 2.09 25.84 5.66
C MET A 101 2.39 24.89 4.49
N GLU A 102 3.64 24.45 4.35
CA GLU A 102 4.05 23.47 3.34
C GLU A 102 3.34 22.13 3.52
N ARG A 103 3.27 21.61 4.76
CA ARG A 103 2.54 20.37 5.06
C ARG A 103 1.03 20.49 4.80
N ILE A 104 0.42 21.66 5.05
CA ILE A 104 -0.99 21.89 4.69
C ILE A 104 -1.16 21.85 3.16
N LYS A 105 -0.24 22.48 2.41
CA LYS A 105 -0.27 22.47 0.94
C LYS A 105 -0.16 21.05 0.37
N ASP A 106 0.73 20.23 0.89
CA ASP A 106 0.87 18.83 0.47
C ASP A 106 -0.40 18.00 0.77
N ALA A 107 -0.99 18.21 1.96
CA ALA A 107 -2.25 17.57 2.31
C ALA A 107 -3.40 17.99 1.39
N LEU A 108 -3.48 19.29 1.03
CA LEU A 108 -4.47 19.80 0.09
C LEU A 108 -4.31 19.18 -1.30
N ALA A 109 -3.09 19.06 -1.82
CA ALA A 109 -2.84 18.40 -3.09
C ALA A 109 -3.32 16.95 -3.09
N TYR A 110 -3.03 16.20 -2.02
CA TYR A 110 -3.50 14.82 -1.87
C TYR A 110 -5.03 14.73 -1.85
N PHE A 111 -5.71 15.56 -1.04
CA PHE A 111 -7.17 15.54 -0.94
C PHE A 111 -7.84 15.96 -2.26
N GLN A 112 -7.25 16.90 -2.99
CA GLN A 112 -7.77 17.33 -4.28
C GLN A 112 -7.77 16.18 -5.30
N GLU A 113 -6.73 15.34 -5.32
CA GLU A 113 -6.62 14.19 -6.22
C GLU A 113 -7.48 13.00 -5.78
N ASN A 114 -7.60 12.74 -4.47
CA ASN A 114 -8.20 11.51 -3.95
C ASN A 114 -9.64 11.69 -3.46
N ASN A 115 -9.96 12.82 -2.82
CA ASN A 115 -11.27 13.04 -2.21
C ASN A 115 -11.61 14.54 -2.03
N PRO A 116 -11.92 15.29 -3.11
CA PRO A 116 -12.09 16.74 -3.06
C PRO A 116 -13.34 17.22 -2.30
N GLN A 117 -14.28 16.31 -2.01
CA GLN A 117 -15.50 16.61 -1.25
C GLN A 117 -15.33 16.36 0.26
N ASP A 118 -14.13 16.00 0.70
CA ASP A 118 -13.86 15.78 2.13
C ASP A 118 -13.98 17.10 2.92
N VAL A 119 -14.61 17.02 4.09
CA VAL A 119 -14.77 18.16 4.99
C VAL A 119 -13.41 18.70 5.46
N GLU A 120 -12.41 17.82 5.60
CA GLU A 120 -11.04 18.26 5.93
C GLU A 120 -10.40 19.07 4.82
N PHE A 121 -10.70 18.80 3.55
CA PHE A 121 -10.17 19.58 2.45
C PHE A 121 -10.62 21.04 2.54
N SER A 122 -11.91 21.26 2.80
CA SER A 122 -12.47 22.61 3.01
C SER A 122 -11.85 23.28 4.24
N ARG A 123 -11.71 22.53 5.35
CA ARG A 123 -11.12 23.04 6.59
C ARG A 123 -9.65 23.44 6.42
N LEU A 124 -8.84 22.59 5.80
CA LEU A 124 -7.42 22.86 5.51
C LEU A 124 -7.26 24.02 4.53
N THR A 125 -8.16 24.16 3.55
CA THR A 125 -8.13 25.29 2.61
C THR A 125 -8.35 26.60 3.35
N SER A 126 -9.36 26.67 4.22
CA SER A 126 -9.60 27.84 5.06
C SER A 126 -8.41 28.14 5.98
N LEU A 127 -7.83 27.11 6.61
CA LEU A 127 -6.65 27.26 7.47
C LEU A 127 -5.44 27.80 6.69
N TYR A 128 -5.21 27.31 5.48
CA TYR A 128 -4.15 27.78 4.59
C TYR A 128 -4.35 29.26 4.21
N SER A 129 -5.57 29.67 3.87
CA SER A 129 -5.88 31.08 3.58
C SER A 129 -5.64 32.00 4.78
N ILE A 130 -6.00 31.56 5.99
CA ILE A 130 -5.72 32.30 7.24
C ILE A 130 -4.20 32.43 7.46
N GLY A 131 -3.46 31.35 7.20
CA GLY A 131 -2.01 31.34 7.30
C GLY A 131 -1.34 32.31 6.32
N LEU A 132 -1.79 32.32 5.06
CA LEU A 132 -1.32 33.26 4.05
C LEU A 132 -1.56 34.71 4.46
N GLY A 133 -2.78 35.06 4.88
CA GLY A 133 -3.08 36.43 5.33
C GLY A 133 -2.28 36.85 6.57
N SER A 134 -1.90 35.90 7.43
CA SER A 134 -1.01 36.17 8.56
C SER A 134 0.43 36.43 8.10
N LEU A 135 0.89 35.71 7.08
CA LEU A 135 2.21 35.90 6.47
C LEU A 135 2.31 37.25 5.75
N GLU A 136 1.29 37.62 4.99
CA GLU A 136 1.20 38.92 4.31
C GLU A 136 1.26 40.07 5.32
N ARG A 137 0.52 39.97 6.43
CA ARG A 137 0.53 40.98 7.49
C ARG A 137 1.90 41.12 8.15
N GLU A 138 2.58 40.01 8.41
CA GLU A 138 3.93 40.01 8.99
C GLU A 138 4.94 40.65 8.02
N PHE A 139 4.84 40.30 6.73
CA PHE A 139 5.68 40.89 5.69
C PHE A 139 5.47 42.40 5.56
N ASP A 140 4.22 42.86 5.53
CA ASP A 140 3.88 44.29 5.55
C ASP A 140 4.43 45.00 6.79
N GLY A 141 4.36 44.35 7.96
CA GLY A 141 4.94 44.84 9.21
C GLY A 141 6.46 45.02 9.11
N LEU A 142 7.15 44.02 8.57
CA LEU A 142 8.59 44.04 8.30
C LEU A 142 8.97 45.16 7.34
N LEU A 143 8.23 45.35 6.25
CA LEU A 143 8.45 46.44 5.30
C LEU A 143 8.33 47.80 5.98
N ARG A 144 7.27 48.02 6.78
CA ARG A 144 7.07 49.28 7.50
C ARG A 144 8.14 49.56 8.56
N GLN A 145 8.68 48.52 9.19
CA GLN A 145 9.76 48.67 10.16
C GLN A 145 11.11 48.97 9.50
N THR A 146 11.39 48.33 8.37
CA THR A 146 12.67 48.41 7.65
C THR A 146 12.74 49.68 6.79
N PHE A 147 11.66 50.03 6.12
CA PHE A 147 11.55 51.21 5.27
C PHE A 147 10.81 52.32 6.01
N ARG A 148 11.51 52.97 6.94
CA ARG A 148 11.01 54.22 7.52
C ARG A 148 11.35 55.39 6.59
N PRO A 149 10.44 56.37 6.43
CA PRO A 149 10.75 57.60 5.72
C PRO A 149 12.03 58.22 6.31
N MET A 150 12.97 58.59 5.45
CA MET A 150 14.18 59.30 5.86
C MET A 150 13.74 60.61 6.52
N ASN A 151 14.30 60.92 7.69
CA ASN A 151 13.95 62.16 8.36
C ASN A 151 14.47 63.37 7.54
N ASP A 152 13.73 64.48 7.59
CA ASP A 152 14.06 65.68 6.82
C ASP A 152 15.47 66.19 7.16
N ALA A 153 15.90 66.04 8.41
CA ALA A 153 17.23 66.45 8.86
C ALA A 153 18.39 65.67 8.22
N THR A 154 18.25 64.35 8.03
CA THR A 154 19.26 63.54 7.31
C THR A 154 19.19 63.82 5.82
N LEU A 155 18.00 64.06 5.27
CA LEU A 155 17.82 64.38 3.85
C LEU A 155 18.47 65.72 3.50
N ILE A 156 18.27 66.76 4.32
CA ILE A 156 18.93 68.07 4.18
C ILE A 156 20.46 67.93 4.31
N ARG A 157 20.95 67.17 5.30
CA ARG A 157 22.40 66.92 5.45
C ARG A 157 23.04 66.21 4.26
N LEU A 158 22.29 65.36 3.56
CA LEU A 158 22.76 64.69 2.34
C LEU A 158 22.71 65.60 1.11
N MET A 159 21.84 66.60 1.10
CA MET A 159 21.74 67.59 0.03
C MET A 159 22.81 68.70 0.13
N ASP A 160 23.31 68.96 1.34
CA ASP A 160 24.36 69.95 1.61
C ASP A 160 25.80 69.40 1.43
N GLN A 161 25.96 68.13 1.03
CA GLN A 161 27.23 67.51 0.62
C GLN A 161 27.43 67.55 -0.89
#